data_AF-A0A212PWI6-F1
#
_entry.id   AF-A0A212PWI6-F1
#
_cell.length_a   1.000
_cell.length_b   1.000
_cell.length_c   1.000
_cell.angle_alpha   90.00
_cell.angle_beta   90.00
_cell.angle_gamma   90.00
#
_symmetry.space_group_name_H-M   'P 1'
#
loop_
_entity.id
_entity.type
_entity.pdbx_description
1 polymer ?
#
loop_
_entity_poly.entity_id
_entity_poly.type
_entity_poly.pdbx_seq_one_letter_code
_entity_poly.pdbx_strand_id
1 'polypeptide(L)'
;MSAPYRLRLLEEASSTNDLAREAALAGEPADLWIVARSQSGGRGRLGRPWRSPPGNFYGSLILRLEADLATASTLSLVAGLAVAETIHELSGGRLAPRLKWPNDVLIDGAKLAGILVEGAMDGQGCWLVIGIGVNLESAPADLPYPATSLRAAGLPALSPEAFLAVLDGCFRGRLRQWREGGFPALREAWLTAAMGIGQLVKIRQGEREREGRLADLAGDGAILVEFDGGAMEHFTAGEIVFQH
;
A
#
# COMPACT_ATOMS: atom_id res chain seq x y z
N MET A 1 -11.18 -8.98 25.58
CA MET A 1 -10.21 -9.74 24.76
C MET A 1 -9.17 -8.74 24.28
N SER A 2 -7.87 -9.00 24.45
CA SER A 2 -6.83 -8.11 23.93
C SER A 2 -6.88 -8.11 22.40
N ALA A 3 -6.59 -6.97 21.76
CA ALA A 3 -6.41 -6.94 20.32
C ALA A 3 -5.31 -7.94 19.90
N PRO A 4 -5.43 -8.63 18.75
CA PRO A 4 -4.44 -9.61 18.30
C PRO A 4 -3.11 -8.96 17.85
N TYR A 5 -3.01 -7.63 17.94
CA TYR A 5 -1.86 -6.81 17.57
C TYR A 5 -1.47 -5.86 18.70
N ARG A 6 -0.21 -5.42 18.67
CA ARG A 6 0.27 -4.34 19.53
C ARG A 6 -0.03 -3.01 18.83
N LEU A 7 -0.46 -2.01 19.59
CA LEU A 7 -0.80 -0.69 19.07
C LEU A 7 -0.17 0.41 19.92
N ARG A 8 0.51 1.35 19.27
CA ARG A 8 0.86 2.67 19.79
C ARG A 8 0.05 3.72 19.04
N LEU A 9 -0.93 4.32 19.71
CA LEU A 9 -1.74 5.40 19.16
C LEU A 9 -1.20 6.76 19.63
N LEU A 10 -1.07 7.70 18.69
CA LEU A 10 -0.56 9.04 18.90
C LEU A 10 -1.59 10.06 18.43
N GLU A 11 -1.67 11.21 19.10
CA GLU A 11 -2.49 12.33 18.61
C GLU A 11 -1.83 12.97 17.38
N GLU A 12 -0.51 13.22 17.43
CA GLU A 12 0.25 13.76 16.32
C GLU A 12 1.61 13.04 16.20
N ALA A 13 2.11 12.92 14.97
CA ALA A 13 3.46 12.46 14.66
C ALA A 13 4.09 13.32 13.55
N SER A 14 5.42 13.33 13.46
CA SER A 14 6.09 13.80 12.24
C SER A 14 5.76 12.85 11.07
N SER A 15 6.00 11.57 11.26
CA SER A 15 5.62 10.49 10.34
C SER A 15 5.54 9.18 11.12
N THR A 16 4.46 8.42 10.95
CA THR A 16 4.35 7.08 11.56
C THR A 16 5.42 6.13 11.00
N ASN A 17 5.83 6.32 9.75
CA ASN A 17 6.90 5.52 9.13
C ASN A 17 8.25 5.81 9.76
N ASP A 18 8.57 7.08 10.06
CA ASP A 18 9.83 7.42 10.74
C ASP A 18 9.88 6.84 12.14
N LEU A 19 8.80 7.00 12.91
CA LEU A 19 8.73 6.45 14.27
C LEU A 19 8.81 4.93 14.27
N ALA A 20 8.18 4.27 13.30
CA ALA A 20 8.25 2.81 13.15
C ALA A 20 9.65 2.35 12.73
N ARG A 21 10.32 3.09 11.84
CA ARG A 21 11.70 2.83 11.42
C ARG A 21 12.67 2.99 12.58
N GLU A 22 12.56 4.06 13.36
CA GLU A 22 13.36 4.30 14.56
C GLU A 22 13.16 3.19 15.59
N ALA A 23 11.92 2.78 15.83
CA ALA A 23 11.61 1.66 16.73
C ALA A 23 12.21 0.34 16.22
N ALA A 24 12.07 0.04 14.92
CA ALA A 24 12.66 -1.15 14.31
C ALA A 24 14.20 -1.16 14.47
N LEU A 25 14.86 -0.05 14.22
CA LEU A 25 16.32 0.09 14.41
C LEU A 25 16.74 -0.04 15.88
N ALA A 26 15.86 0.33 16.82
CA ALA A 26 16.06 0.15 18.26
C ALA A 26 15.76 -1.28 18.76
N GLY A 27 15.42 -2.22 17.87
CA GLY A 27 15.17 -3.61 18.23
C GLY A 27 13.72 -3.94 18.57
N GLU A 28 12.77 -3.06 18.24
CA GLU A 28 11.34 -3.34 18.43
C GLU A 28 10.93 -4.64 17.70
N PRO A 29 10.23 -5.57 18.38
CA PRO A 29 9.68 -6.76 17.75
C PRO A 29 8.64 -6.45 16.65
N ALA A 30 8.35 -7.47 15.85
CA ALA A 30 7.28 -7.42 14.85
C ALA A 30 5.88 -7.23 15.48
N ASP A 31 4.88 -7.02 14.62
CA ASP A 31 3.45 -6.95 14.93
C ASP A 31 3.06 -5.76 15.82
N LEU A 32 3.81 -4.65 15.70
CA LEU A 32 3.47 -3.36 16.28
C LEU A 32 2.93 -2.41 15.19
N TRP A 33 1.69 -1.96 15.37
CA TRP A 33 1.14 -0.81 14.68
C TRP A 33 1.48 0.48 15.42
N ILE A 34 2.02 1.46 14.70
CA ILE A 34 2.09 2.86 15.14
C ILE A 34 1.08 3.65 14.32
N VAL A 35 0.10 4.25 14.98
CA VAL A 35 -0.97 5.02 14.35
C VAL A 35 -0.98 6.44 14.91
N ALA A 36 -1.20 7.43 14.05
CA ALA A 36 -1.35 8.82 14.45
C ALA A 36 -2.68 9.41 13.95
N ARG A 37 -3.32 10.30 14.70
CA ARG A 37 -4.51 11.03 14.22
C ARG A 37 -4.16 12.04 13.14
N SER A 38 -2.98 12.64 13.20
CA SER A 38 -2.44 13.51 12.15
C SER A 38 -0.93 13.39 12.01
N GLN A 39 -0.41 13.78 10.84
CA GLN A 39 1.04 13.88 10.61
C GLN A 39 1.44 15.25 10.07
N SER A 40 2.52 15.82 10.60
CA SER A 40 3.09 17.08 10.10
C SER A 40 4.08 16.89 8.95
N GLY A 41 4.63 15.68 8.80
CA GLY A 41 5.65 15.32 7.81
C GLY A 41 5.40 13.98 7.13
N GLY A 42 4.12 13.62 6.90
CA GLY A 42 3.73 12.41 6.18
C GLY A 42 4.30 12.38 4.76
N ARG A 43 4.77 11.21 4.32
CA ARG A 43 5.43 11.03 3.01
C ARG A 43 4.92 9.80 2.28
N GLY A 44 4.88 9.92 0.96
CA GLY A 44 4.77 8.80 0.03
C GLY A 44 6.12 8.47 -0.62
N ARG A 45 6.08 7.64 -1.66
CA ARG A 45 7.26 7.29 -2.47
C ARG A 45 7.95 8.54 -3.03
N LEU A 46 9.26 8.43 -3.25
CA LEU A 46 10.11 9.49 -3.80
C LEU A 46 10.03 10.81 -3.00
N GLY A 47 9.70 10.72 -1.70
CA GLY A 47 9.60 11.87 -0.81
C GLY A 47 8.39 12.79 -1.06
N ARG A 48 7.43 12.39 -1.92
CA ARG A 48 6.24 13.21 -2.17
C ARG A 48 5.44 13.39 -0.87
N PRO A 49 4.89 14.59 -0.58
CA PRO A 49 4.13 14.81 0.64
C PRO A 49 2.83 14.00 0.65
N TRP A 50 2.49 13.44 1.82
CA TRP A 50 1.21 12.81 2.08
C TRP A 50 0.44 13.64 3.10
N ARG A 51 -0.59 14.38 2.64
CA ARG A 51 -1.39 15.25 3.52
C ARG A 51 -2.13 14.42 4.54
N SER A 52 -1.92 14.76 5.82
CA SER A 52 -2.35 13.92 6.93
C SER A 52 -3.27 14.61 7.96
N PRO A 53 -4.43 15.19 7.56
CA PRO A 53 -5.37 15.80 8.51
C PRO A 53 -6.09 14.76 9.38
N PRO A 54 -6.64 15.15 10.55
CA PRO A 54 -7.49 14.29 11.37
C PRO A 54 -8.66 13.66 10.61
N GLY A 55 -9.07 12.46 11.04
CA GLY A 55 -10.23 11.72 10.51
C GLY A 55 -9.89 10.65 9.47
N ASN A 56 -8.63 10.55 9.07
CA ASN A 56 -8.11 9.56 8.12
C ASN A 56 -7.20 8.54 8.83
N PHE A 57 -6.85 7.45 8.15
CA PHE A 57 -5.96 6.44 8.71
C PHE A 57 -4.52 6.68 8.30
N TYR A 58 -3.63 6.78 9.29
CA TYR A 58 -2.18 6.86 9.14
C TYR A 58 -1.53 5.85 10.07
N GLY A 59 -1.17 4.69 9.52
CA GLY A 59 -0.63 3.58 10.31
C GLY A 59 0.62 3.00 9.67
N SER A 60 1.60 2.64 10.49
CA SER A 60 2.81 1.94 10.06
C SER A 60 2.97 0.65 10.87
N LEU A 61 3.11 -0.48 10.17
CA LEU A 61 3.33 -1.80 10.77
C LEU A 61 4.81 -2.17 10.70
N ILE A 62 5.38 -2.58 11.84
CA ILE A 62 6.73 -3.14 11.91
C ILE A 62 6.66 -4.66 11.71
N LEU A 63 7.45 -5.17 10.79
CA LEU A 63 7.65 -6.60 10.56
C LEU A 63 9.14 -6.94 10.66
N ARG A 64 9.42 -8.18 11.10
CA ARG A 64 10.73 -8.83 10.99
C ARG A 64 10.57 -10.13 10.23
N LEU A 65 11.43 -10.35 9.24
CA LEU A 65 11.31 -11.44 8.28
C LEU A 65 12.67 -12.08 8.01
N GLU A 66 12.64 -13.38 7.75
CA GLU A 66 13.74 -14.14 7.17
C GLU A 66 13.59 -14.18 5.65
N ALA A 67 13.82 -13.03 5.00
CA ALA A 67 13.74 -12.89 3.54
C ALA A 67 14.74 -11.82 3.07
N ASP A 68 15.17 -11.90 1.81
CA ASP A 68 15.90 -10.80 1.19
C ASP A 68 14.99 -9.59 0.93
N LEU A 69 15.59 -8.41 0.71
CA LEU A 69 14.87 -7.16 0.50
C LEU A 69 14.00 -7.17 -0.76
N ALA A 70 14.38 -7.89 -1.81
CA ALA A 70 13.61 -7.95 -3.05
C ALA A 70 12.29 -8.70 -2.81
N THR A 71 12.36 -9.86 -2.18
CA THR A 71 11.22 -10.67 -1.75
C THR A 71 10.34 -9.87 -0.78
N ALA A 72 10.95 -9.28 0.26
CA ALA A 72 10.27 -8.43 1.24
C ALA A 72 9.52 -7.25 0.61
N SER A 73 10.04 -6.64 -0.47
CA SER A 73 9.40 -5.50 -1.13
C SER A 73 8.02 -5.82 -1.71
N THR A 74 7.75 -7.09 -2.03
CA THR A 74 6.43 -7.54 -2.51
C THR A 74 5.32 -7.37 -1.47
N LEU A 75 5.66 -7.19 -0.19
CA LEU A 75 4.69 -6.89 0.86
C LEU A 75 3.96 -5.55 0.66
N SER A 76 4.47 -4.66 -0.18
CA SER A 76 3.70 -3.49 -0.64
C SER A 76 2.44 -3.90 -1.40
N LEU A 77 2.53 -4.95 -2.23
CA LEU A 77 1.40 -5.49 -3.01
C LEU A 77 0.43 -6.25 -2.10
N VAL A 78 0.96 -6.98 -1.11
CA VAL A 78 0.19 -7.68 -0.07
C VAL A 78 -0.60 -6.69 0.80
N ALA A 79 0.02 -5.57 1.18
CA ALA A 79 -0.67 -4.49 1.89
C ALA A 79 -1.78 -3.85 1.04
N GLY A 80 -1.55 -3.67 -0.26
CA GLY A 80 -2.58 -3.23 -1.20
C GLY A 80 -3.80 -4.15 -1.22
N LEU A 81 -3.59 -5.47 -1.32
CA LEU A 81 -4.65 -6.48 -1.23
C LEU A 81 -5.43 -6.38 0.09
N ALA A 82 -4.71 -6.32 1.21
CA ALA A 82 -5.33 -6.22 2.53
C ALA A 82 -6.19 -4.96 2.67
N VAL A 83 -5.75 -3.81 2.15
CA VAL A 83 -6.54 -2.58 2.13
C VAL A 83 -7.78 -2.73 1.24
N ALA A 84 -7.64 -3.31 0.04
CA ALA A 84 -8.77 -3.56 -0.86
C ALA A 84 -9.83 -4.47 -0.21
N GLU A 85 -9.42 -5.54 0.46
CA GLU A 85 -10.31 -6.43 1.23
C GLU A 85 -10.99 -5.71 2.38
N THR A 86 -10.24 -4.92 3.13
CA THR A 86 -10.79 -4.12 4.25
C THR A 86 -11.93 -3.23 3.77
N ILE A 87 -11.74 -2.55 2.64
CA ILE A 87 -12.76 -1.67 2.06
C ILE A 87 -13.95 -2.48 1.53
N HIS A 88 -13.70 -3.61 0.88
CA HIS A 88 -14.75 -4.49 0.39
C HIS A 88 -15.64 -4.98 1.55
N GLU A 89 -15.03 -5.44 2.65
CA GLU A 89 -15.74 -5.89 3.86
C GLU A 89 -16.55 -4.76 4.50
N LEU A 90 -15.91 -3.61 4.76
CA LEU A 90 -16.56 -2.45 5.38
C LEU A 90 -17.70 -1.86 4.53
N SER A 91 -17.63 -2.00 3.22
CA SER A 91 -18.69 -1.55 2.32
C SER A 91 -19.84 -2.54 2.16
N GLY A 92 -19.70 -3.77 2.68
CA GLY A 92 -20.62 -4.87 2.40
C GLY A 92 -20.61 -5.27 0.92
N GLY A 93 -19.45 -5.18 0.27
CA GLY A 93 -19.26 -5.47 -1.15
C GLY A 93 -19.78 -4.43 -2.13
N ARG A 94 -20.27 -3.28 -1.64
CA ARG A 94 -20.78 -2.19 -2.50
C ARG A 94 -19.68 -1.45 -3.25
N LEU A 95 -18.48 -1.40 -2.68
CA LEU A 95 -17.33 -0.79 -3.32
C LEU A 95 -16.45 -1.87 -3.97
N ALA A 96 -15.87 -1.52 -5.13
CA ALA A 96 -14.93 -2.35 -5.87
C ALA A 96 -13.55 -1.67 -5.96
N PRO A 97 -12.72 -1.75 -4.90
CA PRO A 97 -11.39 -1.17 -4.91
C PRO A 97 -10.51 -1.80 -5.99
N ARG A 98 -9.68 -0.98 -6.65
CA ARG A 98 -8.70 -1.43 -7.64
C ARG A 98 -7.29 -1.11 -7.21
N LEU A 99 -6.35 -2.00 -7.54
CA LEU A 99 -4.94 -1.85 -7.22
C LEU A 99 -4.20 -1.23 -8.40
N LYS A 100 -3.63 -0.05 -8.19
CA LYS A 100 -2.71 0.57 -9.13
C LYS A 100 -1.29 0.28 -8.70
N TRP A 101 -0.55 -0.45 -9.54
CA TRP A 101 0.85 -0.73 -9.28
C TRP A 101 1.64 0.59 -9.14
N PRO A 102 2.62 0.67 -8.24
CA PRO A 102 3.06 -0.38 -7.31
C PRO A 102 2.37 -0.39 -5.96
N ASN A 103 1.61 0.65 -5.60
CA ASN A 103 1.33 0.92 -4.19
C ASN A 103 0.09 1.77 -3.91
N ASP A 104 -0.82 1.93 -4.89
CA ASP A 104 -2.00 2.76 -4.74
C ASP A 104 -3.27 1.91 -4.76
N VAL A 105 -4.25 2.26 -3.92
CA VAL A 105 -5.60 1.69 -3.96
C VAL A 105 -6.58 2.78 -4.39
N LEU A 106 -7.45 2.45 -5.35
CA LEU A 106 -8.35 3.37 -5.99
C LEU A 106 -9.82 2.92 -5.84
N ILE A 107 -10.75 3.86 -5.86
CA ILE A 107 -12.18 3.64 -6.08
C ILE A 107 -12.58 4.49 -7.29
N ASP A 108 -13.24 3.89 -8.28
CA ASP A 108 -13.69 4.58 -9.50
C ASP A 108 -12.58 5.40 -10.19
N GLY A 109 -11.34 4.89 -10.16
CA GLY A 109 -10.16 5.54 -10.72
C GLY A 109 -9.56 6.66 -9.87
N ALA A 110 -10.20 7.05 -8.77
CA ALA A 110 -9.69 8.05 -7.84
C ALA A 110 -8.92 7.42 -6.68
N LYS A 111 -7.79 8.04 -6.30
CA LYS A 111 -6.90 7.54 -5.26
C LYS A 111 -7.50 7.65 -3.86
N LEU A 112 -7.56 6.51 -3.20
CA LEU A 112 -8.05 6.38 -1.82
C LEU A 112 -6.91 6.14 -0.83
N ALA A 113 -5.96 5.27 -1.18
CA ALA A 113 -4.87 4.88 -0.31
C ALA A 113 -3.52 4.86 -1.01
N GLY A 114 -2.46 5.03 -0.22
CA GLY A 114 -1.08 4.84 -0.62
C GLY A 114 -0.33 3.98 0.39
N ILE A 115 0.49 3.07 -0.11
CA ILE A 115 1.38 2.22 0.68
C ILE A 115 2.83 2.66 0.48
N LEU A 116 3.60 2.71 1.56
CA LEU A 116 5.03 2.98 1.54
C LEU A 116 5.76 1.91 2.35
N VAL A 117 6.60 1.13 1.68
CA VAL A 117 7.44 0.12 2.33
C VAL A 117 8.87 0.63 2.40
N GLU A 118 9.44 0.57 3.60
CA GLU A 118 10.84 0.86 3.89
C GLU A 118 11.43 -0.30 4.68
N GLY A 119 12.69 -0.65 4.46
CA GLY A 119 13.33 -1.76 5.15
C GLY A 119 14.81 -1.85 4.89
N ALA A 120 15.50 -2.60 5.76
CA ALA A 120 16.91 -2.92 5.59
C ALA A 120 17.22 -4.29 6.22
N MET A 121 18.37 -4.83 5.84
CA MET A 121 18.97 -5.95 6.56
C MET A 121 19.69 -5.43 7.81
N ASP A 122 19.56 -6.15 8.91
CA ASP A 122 20.34 -5.96 10.14
C ASP A 122 20.93 -7.31 10.60
N GLY A 123 21.64 -7.32 11.73
CA GLY A 123 22.24 -8.54 12.30
C GLY A 123 21.22 -9.59 12.79
N GLN A 124 19.92 -9.29 12.74
CA GLN A 124 18.80 -10.14 13.16
C GLN A 124 17.88 -10.52 11.98
N GLY A 125 18.19 -10.12 10.75
CA GLY A 125 17.41 -10.41 9.54
C GLY A 125 16.93 -9.15 8.83
N CYS A 126 15.78 -9.23 8.15
CA CYS A 126 15.17 -8.09 7.47
C CYS A 126 14.13 -7.45 8.39
N TRP A 127 14.25 -6.15 8.66
CA TRP A 127 13.13 -5.38 9.19
C TRP A 127 12.42 -4.62 8.06
N LEU A 128 11.10 -4.51 8.18
CA LEU A 128 10.26 -3.72 7.28
C LEU A 128 9.31 -2.85 8.09
N VAL A 129 9.05 -1.67 7.54
CA VAL A 129 7.98 -0.76 7.94
C VAL A 129 7.04 -0.62 6.76
N ILE A 130 5.77 -1.00 6.96
CA ILE A 130 4.71 -0.85 5.98
C ILE A 130 3.81 0.29 6.43
N GLY A 131 4.02 1.46 5.84
CA GLY A 131 3.18 2.64 5.98
C GLY A 131 1.96 2.55 5.10
N ILE A 132 0.79 2.77 5.68
CA ILE A 132 -0.50 2.77 5.00
C ILE A 132 -1.23 4.06 5.37
N GLY A 133 -1.47 4.89 4.34
CA GLY A 133 -2.32 6.05 4.42
C GLY A 133 -3.64 5.79 3.70
N VAL A 134 -4.78 5.97 4.36
CA VAL A 134 -6.12 5.82 3.76
C VAL A 134 -6.98 7.03 4.05
N ASN A 135 -7.57 7.60 2.99
CA ASN A 135 -8.55 8.66 3.09
C ASN A 135 -9.89 8.07 3.56
N LEU A 136 -10.19 8.16 4.86
CA LEU A 136 -11.46 7.71 5.42
C LEU A 136 -12.51 8.83 5.34
N GLU A 137 -12.23 9.97 5.96
CA GLU A 137 -13.15 11.10 6.02
C GLU A 137 -12.96 12.06 4.84
N SER A 138 -11.73 12.42 4.50
CA SER A 138 -11.45 13.44 3.49
C SER A 138 -10.24 13.11 2.62
N ALA A 139 -10.21 13.67 1.41
CA ALA A 139 -9.10 13.56 0.47
C ALA A 139 -8.72 14.95 -0.07
N PRO A 140 -7.45 15.18 -0.43
CA PRO A 140 -7.04 16.44 -1.02
C PRO A 140 -7.67 16.64 -2.41
N ALA A 141 -8.15 17.85 -2.68
CA ALA A 141 -8.73 18.21 -3.99
C ALA A 141 -7.69 18.81 -4.96
N ASP A 142 -6.52 19.22 -4.47
CA ASP A 142 -5.48 19.95 -5.20
C ASP A 142 -4.32 19.03 -5.62
N LEU A 143 -4.67 17.86 -6.16
CA LEU A 143 -3.70 16.88 -6.67
C LEU A 143 -3.72 16.85 -8.20
N PRO A 144 -2.59 16.50 -8.86
CA PRO A 144 -2.54 16.35 -10.31
C PRO A 144 -3.26 15.07 -10.81
N TYR A 145 -3.95 14.36 -9.93
CA TYR A 145 -4.72 13.16 -10.21
C TYR A 145 -5.96 13.11 -9.29
N PRO A 146 -7.03 12.39 -9.68
CA PRO A 146 -8.22 12.27 -8.87
C PRO A 146 -7.94 11.56 -7.53
N ALA A 147 -8.55 12.05 -6.45
CA ALA A 147 -8.51 11.43 -5.13
C ALA A 147 -9.91 11.39 -4.51
N THR A 148 -10.15 10.40 -3.65
CA THR A 148 -11.43 10.18 -2.98
C THR A 148 -11.22 9.74 -1.53
N SER A 149 -12.29 9.76 -0.73
CA SER A 149 -12.35 9.20 0.62
C SER A 149 -13.48 8.18 0.71
N LEU A 150 -13.44 7.30 1.72
CA LEU A 150 -14.55 6.38 1.97
C LEU A 150 -15.86 7.12 2.23
N ARG A 151 -15.80 8.27 2.91
CA ARG A 151 -16.95 9.14 3.13
C ARG A 151 -17.52 9.68 1.81
N ALA A 152 -16.68 10.14 0.89
CA ALA A 152 -17.10 10.60 -0.42
C ALA A 152 -17.64 9.44 -1.30
N ALA A 153 -17.12 8.23 -1.10
CA ALA A 153 -17.61 7.00 -1.74
C ALA A 153 -18.90 6.43 -1.12
N GLY A 154 -19.53 7.14 -0.17
CA GLY A 154 -20.84 6.80 0.38
C GLY A 154 -20.83 5.83 1.57
N LEU A 155 -19.67 5.63 2.23
CA LEU A 155 -19.62 4.95 3.52
C LEU A 155 -19.93 5.92 4.68
N PRO A 156 -20.50 5.42 5.78
CA PRO A 156 -20.64 6.20 7.00
C PRO A 156 -19.26 6.60 7.57
N ALA A 157 -19.26 7.59 8.46
CA ALA A 157 -18.06 7.98 9.18
C ALA A 157 -17.46 6.76 9.92
N LEU A 158 -16.15 6.58 9.79
CA LEU A 158 -15.40 5.45 10.34
C LEU A 158 -14.18 5.98 11.08
N SER A 159 -13.96 5.51 12.31
CA SER A 159 -12.75 5.89 13.05
C SER A 159 -11.52 5.14 12.52
N PRO A 160 -10.32 5.75 12.59
CA PRO A 160 -9.08 5.08 12.21
C PRO A 160 -8.85 3.76 12.97
N GLU A 161 -9.27 3.68 14.24
CA GLU A 161 -9.16 2.48 15.08
C GLU A 161 -10.12 1.37 14.62
N ALA A 162 -11.34 1.73 14.22
CA ALA A 162 -12.29 0.77 13.66
C ALA A 162 -11.83 0.24 12.30
N PHE A 163 -11.23 1.11 11.47
CA PHE A 163 -10.60 0.70 10.22
C PHE A 163 -9.41 -0.26 10.47
N LEU A 164 -8.55 0.05 11.44
CA LEU A 164 -7.40 -0.79 11.81
C LEU A 164 -7.82 -2.19 12.23
N ALA A 165 -8.90 -2.32 13.01
CA ALA A 165 -9.35 -3.62 13.51
C ALA A 165 -9.68 -4.60 12.37
N VAL A 166 -10.26 -4.12 11.28
CA VAL A 166 -10.53 -4.93 10.08
C VAL A 166 -9.25 -5.11 9.27
N LEU A 167 -8.47 -4.04 9.06
CA LEU A 167 -7.23 -4.08 8.30
C LEU A 167 -6.22 -5.09 8.84
N ASP A 168 -6.02 -5.14 10.15
CA ASP A 168 -5.07 -6.08 10.78
C ASP A 168 -5.48 -7.54 10.50
N GLY A 169 -6.78 -7.84 10.56
CA GLY A 169 -7.32 -9.16 10.22
C GLY A 169 -7.03 -9.56 8.77
N CYS A 170 -7.39 -8.69 7.81
CA CYS A 170 -7.10 -8.91 6.38
C CYS A 170 -5.60 -9.05 6.13
N PHE A 171 -4.79 -8.15 6.70
CA PHE A 171 -3.34 -8.15 6.50
C PHE A 171 -2.69 -9.42 7.05
N ARG A 172 -3.05 -9.87 8.27
CA ARG A 172 -2.54 -11.14 8.83
C ARG A 172 -2.90 -12.34 7.96
N GLY A 173 -4.11 -12.35 7.38
CA GLY A 173 -4.53 -13.39 6.43
C GLY A 173 -3.62 -13.42 5.20
N ARG A 174 -3.38 -12.26 4.58
CA ARG A 174 -2.52 -12.14 3.39
C ARG A 174 -1.05 -12.37 3.68
N LEU A 175 -0.55 -11.91 4.82
CA LEU A 175 0.82 -12.18 5.27
C LEU A 175 1.05 -13.68 5.49
N ARG A 176 0.06 -14.42 5.99
CA ARG A 176 0.16 -15.89 6.13
C ARG A 176 0.32 -16.57 4.78
N GLN A 177 -0.54 -16.23 3.81
CA GLN A 177 -0.44 -16.74 2.44
C GLN A 177 0.92 -16.42 1.82
N TRP A 178 1.44 -15.20 2.05
CA TRP A 178 2.74 -14.78 1.58
C TRP A 178 3.88 -15.57 2.23
N ARG A 179 3.81 -15.87 3.53
CA ARG A 179 4.81 -16.69 4.22
C ARG A 179 4.82 -18.14 3.74
N GLU A 180 3.66 -18.68 3.37
CA GLU A 180 3.51 -20.07 2.92
C GLU A 180 3.92 -20.28 1.46
N GLY A 181 3.64 -19.30 0.57
CA GLY A 181 3.81 -19.48 -0.88
C GLY A 181 4.46 -18.30 -1.62
N GLY A 182 5.00 -17.31 -0.88
CA GLY A 182 5.54 -16.08 -1.45
C GLY A 182 4.48 -15.23 -2.15
N PHE A 183 4.92 -14.22 -2.90
CA PHE A 183 4.03 -13.43 -3.75
C PHE A 183 3.33 -14.24 -4.86
N PRO A 184 3.91 -15.29 -5.46
CA PRO A 184 3.23 -16.09 -6.47
C PRO A 184 1.86 -16.64 -6.00
N ALA A 185 1.72 -17.01 -4.73
CA ALA A 185 0.45 -17.47 -4.15
C ALA A 185 -0.65 -16.39 -4.08
N LEU A 186 -0.27 -15.12 -4.15
CA LEU A 186 -1.17 -13.95 -4.06
C LEU A 186 -1.38 -13.24 -5.39
N ARG A 187 -0.58 -13.60 -6.41
CA ARG A 187 -0.53 -12.94 -7.71
C ARG A 187 -1.89 -12.90 -8.41
N GLU A 188 -2.63 -14.01 -8.41
CA GLU A 188 -3.94 -14.09 -9.06
C GLU A 188 -4.96 -13.15 -8.40
N ALA A 189 -4.97 -13.10 -7.06
CA ALA A 189 -5.81 -12.17 -6.31
C ALA A 189 -5.44 -10.71 -6.65
N TRP A 190 -4.13 -10.42 -6.76
CA TRP A 190 -3.66 -9.09 -7.15
C TRP A 190 -4.10 -8.72 -8.56
N LEU A 191 -3.91 -9.61 -9.54
CA LEU A 191 -4.32 -9.40 -10.93
C LEU A 191 -5.83 -9.20 -11.08
N THR A 192 -6.63 -9.92 -10.29
CA THR A 192 -8.10 -9.75 -10.26
C THR A 192 -8.50 -8.33 -9.84
N ALA A 193 -7.77 -7.73 -8.89
CA ALA A 193 -8.00 -6.37 -8.43
C ALA A 193 -7.24 -5.30 -9.24
N ALA A 194 -6.29 -5.70 -10.10
CA ALA A 194 -5.36 -4.80 -10.77
C ALA A 194 -6.07 -3.80 -11.69
N MET A 195 -5.66 -2.54 -11.66
CA MET A 195 -6.11 -1.54 -12.62
C MET A 195 -5.27 -1.60 -13.88
N GLY A 196 -5.95 -1.64 -15.03
CA GLY A 196 -5.37 -1.37 -16.35
C GLY A 196 -4.44 -2.43 -16.95
N ILE A 197 -4.53 -3.68 -16.49
CA ILE A 197 -4.03 -4.82 -17.27
C ILE A 197 -4.67 -4.79 -18.66
N GLY A 198 -3.86 -4.95 -19.69
CA GLY A 198 -4.22 -4.86 -21.10
C GLY A 198 -4.33 -3.43 -21.65
N GLN A 199 -4.18 -2.38 -20.83
CA GLN A 199 -4.30 -0.99 -21.27
C GLN A 199 -2.94 -0.38 -21.64
N LEU A 200 -2.96 0.67 -22.47
CA LEU A 200 -1.80 1.51 -22.72
C LEU A 200 -1.50 2.36 -21.48
N VAL A 201 -0.24 2.33 -21.06
CA VAL A 201 0.27 3.06 -19.91
C VAL A 201 1.56 3.77 -20.27
N LYS A 202 1.83 4.87 -19.61
CA LYS A 202 3.17 5.45 -19.57
C LYS A 202 3.87 4.96 -18.32
N ILE A 203 5.00 4.28 -18.49
CA ILE A 203 5.89 3.88 -17.39
C ILE A 203 6.98 4.94 -17.24
N ARG A 204 7.09 5.50 -16.04
CA ARG A 204 8.10 6.51 -15.68
C ARG A 204 9.13 5.92 -14.73
N GLN A 205 10.41 6.02 -15.10
CA GLN A 205 11.57 5.65 -14.28
C GLN A 205 12.59 6.80 -14.32
N GLY A 206 12.67 7.56 -13.22
CA GLY A 206 13.46 8.79 -13.21
C GLY A 206 12.94 9.79 -14.24
N GLU A 207 13.82 10.25 -15.13
CA GLU A 207 13.49 11.18 -16.23
C GLU A 207 12.99 10.47 -17.50
N ARG A 208 13.08 9.14 -17.56
CA ARG A 208 12.65 8.37 -18.73
C ARG A 208 11.16 8.05 -18.61
N GLU A 209 10.41 8.34 -19.66
CA GLU A 209 9.02 7.96 -19.81
C GLU A 209 8.88 7.20 -21.14
N ARG A 210 8.21 6.04 -21.09
CA ARG A 210 7.92 5.22 -22.27
C ARG A 210 6.48 4.77 -22.24
N GLU A 211 5.87 4.66 -23.41
CA GLU A 211 4.52 4.15 -23.58
C GLU A 211 4.55 2.69 -23.97
N GLY A 212 3.71 1.87 -23.36
CA GLY A 212 3.55 0.47 -23.69
C GLY A 212 2.27 -0.10 -23.10
N ARG A 213 1.94 -1.34 -23.43
CA ARG A 213 0.77 -2.02 -22.87
C ARG A 213 1.16 -2.71 -21.57
N LEU A 214 0.44 -2.43 -20.48
CA LEU A 214 0.59 -3.17 -19.23
C LEU A 214 0.05 -4.59 -19.44
N ALA A 215 0.94 -5.55 -19.67
CA ALA A 215 0.55 -6.88 -20.12
C ALA A 215 0.25 -7.82 -18.94
N ASP A 216 1.09 -7.78 -17.90
CA ASP A 216 0.97 -8.71 -16.78
C ASP A 216 1.72 -8.22 -15.54
N LEU A 217 1.65 -9.01 -14.46
CA LEU A 217 2.46 -8.91 -13.26
C LEU A 217 3.31 -10.18 -13.12
N ALA A 218 4.61 -10.09 -12.91
CA ALA A 218 5.47 -11.24 -12.69
C ALA A 218 5.36 -11.80 -11.25
N GLY A 219 5.89 -13.01 -11.03
CA GLY A 219 5.86 -13.68 -9.73
C GLY A 219 6.69 -13.00 -8.63
N ASP A 220 7.58 -12.08 -9.01
CA ASP A 220 8.35 -11.22 -8.11
C ASP A 220 7.69 -9.86 -7.88
N GLY A 221 6.47 -9.63 -8.39
CA GLY A 221 5.71 -8.39 -8.20
C GLY A 221 6.07 -7.25 -9.15
N ALA A 222 6.97 -7.47 -10.11
CA ALA A 222 7.23 -6.52 -11.18
C ALA A 222 6.09 -6.51 -12.19
N ILE A 223 5.86 -5.36 -12.85
CA ILE A 223 4.98 -5.33 -14.01
C ILE A 223 5.73 -5.73 -15.28
N LEU A 224 5.01 -6.40 -16.19
CA LEU A 224 5.46 -6.67 -17.54
C LEU A 224 4.77 -5.70 -18.49
N VAL A 225 5.58 -4.96 -19.26
CA VAL A 225 5.08 -3.99 -20.25
C VAL A 225 5.52 -4.43 -21.64
N GLU A 226 4.56 -4.52 -22.55
CA GLU A 226 4.79 -4.78 -23.97
C GLU A 226 4.98 -3.45 -24.72
N PHE A 227 6.08 -3.31 -25.44
CA PHE A 227 6.39 -2.17 -26.28
C PHE A 227 6.21 -2.50 -27.77
N ASP A 228 6.27 -1.46 -28.60
CA ASP A 228 6.21 -1.60 -30.06
C ASP A 228 7.20 -2.66 -30.57
N GLY A 229 6.72 -3.54 -31.45
CA GLY A 229 7.48 -4.69 -31.95
C GLY A 229 7.40 -5.94 -31.07
N GLY A 230 6.58 -5.94 -30.01
CA GLY A 230 6.33 -7.11 -29.15
C GLY A 230 7.39 -7.34 -28.07
N ALA A 231 8.25 -6.36 -27.83
CA ALA A 231 9.28 -6.45 -26.80
C ALA A 231 8.65 -6.37 -25.41
N MET A 232 8.85 -7.43 -24.61
CA MET A 232 8.40 -7.48 -23.22
C MET A 232 9.51 -7.03 -22.29
N GLU A 233 9.25 -6.04 -21.45
CA GLU A 233 10.20 -5.59 -20.42
C GLU A 233 9.59 -5.69 -19.02
N HIS A 234 10.49 -5.91 -18.06
CA HIS A 234 10.17 -6.18 -16.66
C HIS A 234 10.58 -4.99 -15.79
N PHE A 235 9.64 -4.47 -14.98
CA PHE A 235 9.83 -3.27 -14.16
C PHE A 235 9.54 -3.57 -12.69
N THR A 236 10.58 -3.60 -11.87
CA THR A 236 10.49 -3.77 -10.40
C THR A 236 10.19 -2.46 -9.66
N ALA A 237 10.41 -1.31 -10.32
CA ALA A 237 10.13 0.01 -9.78
C ALA A 237 9.77 1.01 -10.89
N GLY A 238 8.92 1.98 -10.55
CA GLY A 238 8.47 3.03 -11.46
C GLY A 238 7.15 3.63 -11.00
N GLU A 239 6.57 4.46 -11.85
CA GLU A 239 5.21 4.99 -11.74
C GLU A 239 4.47 4.72 -13.05
N ILE A 240 3.26 4.16 -12.98
CA ILE A 240 2.38 4.03 -14.15
C ILE A 240 1.38 5.18 -14.19
N VAL A 241 1.18 5.73 -15.38
CA VAL A 241 0.17 6.73 -15.67
C VAL A 241 -0.74 6.16 -16.76
N PHE A 242 -2.03 6.05 -16.45
CA PHE A 242 -3.04 5.63 -17.42
C PHE A 242 -3.35 6.80 -18.35
N GLN A 243 -3.55 6.50 -19.62
CA GLN A 243 -4.03 7.48 -20.58
C GLN A 243 -5.57 7.53 -20.52
N HIS A 244 -6.12 8.74 -20.57
CA HIS A 244 -7.56 8.99 -20.66
C HIS A 244 -7.97 9.14 -22.12
#